data_AF-A0A3A5MFJ7-F1
#
_entry.id   AF-A0A3A5MFJ7-F1
#
_cell.length_a   1.000
_cell.length_b   1.000
_cell.length_c   1.000
_cell.angle_alpha   90.00
_cell.angle_beta   90.00
_cell.angle_gamma   90.00
#
_symmetry.space_group_name_H-M   'P 1'
#
loop_
_entity.id
_entity.type
_entity.pdbx_description
1 polymer ?
#
loop_
_entity_poly.entity_id
_entity_poly.type
_entity_poly.pdbx_seq_one_letter_code
_entity_poly.pdbx_strand_id
1 'polypeptide(L)'
;FDAGGWRVEKHPRFLADLTGDRRADIVGFGDAAVWVSRNNGNGTFQGPVNVVDNFAYDAGGWRVEKHPRVLADVSGDGKADIVGFGNAGVWVTLS
;
A
#
# COMPACT_ATOMS: atom_id res chain seq x y z
N PHE A 1 15.40 4.63 -17.84
CA PHE A 1 14.41 4.58 -16.75
C PHE A 1 14.84 3.47 -15.81
N ASP A 2 15.14 3.76 -14.55
CA ASP A 2 14.64 2.93 -13.44
C ASP A 2 15.08 3.50 -12.09
N ALA A 3 14.17 4.24 -11.47
CA ALA A 3 14.12 4.34 -10.03
C ALA A 3 13.31 3.13 -9.53
N GLY A 4 13.99 2.06 -9.12
CA GLY A 4 13.39 0.95 -8.36
C GLY A 4 12.44 -0.01 -9.07
N GLY A 5 12.31 0.03 -10.41
CA GLY A 5 11.56 -0.98 -11.17
C GLY A 5 10.03 -0.94 -11.04
N TRP A 6 9.45 0.18 -10.60
CA TRP A 6 8.00 0.33 -10.43
C TRP A 6 7.25 0.42 -11.77
N ARG A 7 6.18 -0.36 -11.95
CA ARG A 7 5.44 -0.47 -13.21
C ARG A 7 3.93 -0.33 -13.00
N VAL A 8 3.23 0.37 -13.88
CA VAL A 8 1.79 0.64 -13.70
C VAL A 8 0.95 -0.64 -13.79
N GLU A 9 1.33 -1.55 -14.67
CA GLU A 9 0.66 -2.83 -14.90
C GLU A 9 0.90 -3.87 -13.79
N LYS A 10 1.84 -3.61 -12.87
CA LYS A 10 2.15 -4.53 -11.75
C LYS A 10 1.92 -3.90 -10.38
N HIS A 11 2.27 -2.63 -10.22
CA HIS A 11 2.52 -1.98 -8.93
C HIS A 11 1.66 -0.71 -8.74
N PRO A 12 0.42 -0.88 -8.24
CA PRO A 12 -0.40 0.24 -7.77
C PRO A 12 0.31 1.04 -6.67
N ARG A 13 0.12 2.35 -6.69
CA ARG A 13 0.68 3.30 -5.73
C ARG A 13 -0.40 4.29 -5.34
N PHE A 14 -0.43 4.65 -4.07
CA PHE A 14 -1.47 5.47 -3.48
C PHE A 14 -0.90 6.45 -2.46
N LEU A 15 -1.73 7.42 -2.10
CA LEU A 15 -1.53 8.30 -0.96
C LEU A 15 -2.67 8.06 0.02
N ALA A 16 -2.36 7.81 1.30
CA ALA A 16 -3.35 7.65 2.37
C ALA A 16 -2.73 7.99 3.72
N ASP A 17 -3.53 8.44 4.68
CA ASP A 17 -3.08 8.66 6.06
C ASP A 17 -3.04 7.32 6.80
N LEU A 18 -1.83 6.82 7.11
CA LEU A 18 -1.63 5.57 7.84
C LEU A 18 -1.28 5.82 9.32
N THR A 19 -1.26 7.08 9.76
CA THR A 19 -0.79 7.44 11.11
C THR A 19 -1.85 8.14 11.95
N GLY A 20 -2.95 8.60 11.33
CA GLY A 20 -4.04 9.33 11.96
C GLY A 20 -3.73 10.81 12.19
N ASP A 21 -2.65 11.32 11.61
CA ASP A 21 -2.21 12.71 11.76
C ASP A 21 -2.85 13.66 10.73
N ARG A 22 -3.74 13.12 9.87
CA ARG A 22 -4.42 13.77 8.75
C ARG A 22 -3.49 14.17 7.61
N ARG A 23 -2.36 13.48 7.45
CA ARG A 23 -1.42 13.70 6.35
C ARG A 23 -1.24 12.41 5.58
N ALA A 24 -1.22 12.54 4.25
CA ALA A 24 -1.03 11.37 3.41
C ALA A 24 0.42 10.89 3.42
N ASP A 25 0.60 9.61 3.69
CA ASP A 25 1.80 8.80 3.47
C ASP A 25 1.81 8.23 2.04
N ILE A 26 2.97 7.79 1.57
CA ILE A 26 3.11 7.09 0.28
C ILE A 26 3.02 5.59 0.51
N VAL A 27 2.16 4.92 -0.25
CA VAL A 27 1.98 3.46 -0.20
C VAL A 27 2.22 2.88 -1.59
N GLY A 28 3.05 1.84 -1.68
CA GLY A 28 3.35 1.13 -2.92
C GLY A 28 3.22 -0.38 -2.76
N PHE A 29 2.42 -1.00 -3.63
CA PHE A 29 2.30 -2.46 -3.72
C PHE A 29 3.34 -2.98 -4.71
N GLY A 30 4.49 -3.46 -4.21
CA GLY A 30 5.64 -3.85 -5.03
C GLY A 30 5.61 -5.29 -5.54
N ASP A 31 6.78 -5.83 -5.89
CA ASP A 31 6.94 -7.24 -6.24
C ASP A 31 6.87 -8.14 -4.99
N ALA A 32 7.65 -7.82 -3.96
CA ALA A 32 7.80 -8.66 -2.77
C ALA A 32 6.89 -8.28 -1.58
N ALA A 33 6.43 -7.02 -1.50
CA ALA A 33 5.71 -6.52 -0.32
C ALA A 33 4.97 -5.21 -0.58
N VAL A 34 4.20 -4.76 0.40
CA VAL A 34 3.74 -3.37 0.52
C VAL A 34 4.82 -2.54 1.19
N TRP A 35 5.17 -1.42 0.55
CA TRP A 35 6.15 -0.46 1.03
C TRP A 35 5.48 0.86 1.38
N VAL A 36 5.92 1.47 2.48
CA VAL A 36 5.38 2.74 2.96
C VAL A 36 6.51 3.74 3.21
N SER A 37 6.34 4.96 2.72
CA SER A 37 7.15 6.12 3.10
C SER A 37 6.28 7.09 3.89
N ARG A 38 6.56 7.24 5.19
CA ARG A 38 5.76 8.09 6.09
C ARG A 38 6.06 9.57 5.90
N ASN A 39 5.03 10.40 5.98
CA ASN A 39 5.13 11.86 5.86
C ASN A 39 5.69 12.47 7.15
N ASN A 40 6.69 13.36 7.03
CA ASN A 40 7.24 14.07 8.19
C ASN A 40 6.44 15.34 8.56
N GLY A 41 5.39 15.66 7.81
CA GLY A 41 4.52 16.82 8.04
C GLY A 41 5.00 18.14 7.41
N ASN A 42 6.15 18.12 6.74
CA ASN A 42 6.78 19.30 6.11
C ASN A 42 7.02 19.12 4.60
N GLY A 43 6.33 18.16 3.96
CA GLY A 43 6.51 17.82 2.55
C GLY A 43 7.68 16.89 2.25
N THR A 44 8.44 16.46 3.28
CA THR A 44 9.44 15.40 3.16
C THR A 44 8.90 14.07 3.68
N PHE A 45 9.54 12.97 3.27
CA PHE A 45 9.14 11.61 3.63
C PHE A 45 10.31 10.83 4.23
N GLN A 46 10.00 9.89 5.12
CA GLN A 46 10.93 8.88 5.58
C GLN A 46 11.28 7.90 4.44
N GLY A 47 12.42 7.21 4.58
CA GLY A 47 12.78 6.12 3.67
C GLY A 47 11.70 5.02 3.66
N PRO A 48 11.53 4.31 2.53
CA PRO A 48 10.48 3.30 2.42
C PRO A 48 10.78 2.11 3.35
N VAL A 49 9.75 1.66 4.05
CA VAL A 49 9.80 0.46 4.91
C VAL A 49 8.82 -0.59 4.40
N ASN A 50 9.22 -1.86 4.49
CA ASN A 50 8.30 -2.98 4.26
C ASN A 50 7.36 -3.07 5.47
N VAL A 51 6.05 -3.08 5.20
CA VAL A 51 5.02 -3.17 6.24
C VAL A 51 4.21 -4.46 6.17
N VAL A 52 4.10 -5.09 4.99
CA VAL A 52 3.31 -6.32 4.78
C VAL A 52 3.92 -7.16 3.66
N ASP A 53 4.34 -8.39 3.97
CA ASP A 53 4.85 -9.39 3.00
C ASP A 53 3.70 -10.08 2.22
N ASN A 54 2.77 -9.30 1.67
CA ASN A 54 1.62 -9.75 0.87
C ASN A 54 1.10 -8.58 0.00
N PHE A 55 -0.07 -8.73 -0.64
CA PHE A 55 -0.69 -7.76 -1.54
C PHE A 55 0.18 -7.35 -2.74
N ALA A 56 1.25 -8.11 -3.00
CA ALA A 56 2.31 -7.79 -3.93
C ALA A 56 2.31 -8.75 -5.13
N TYR A 57 3.07 -8.41 -6.17
CA TYR A 57 3.03 -9.17 -7.42
C TYR A 57 3.50 -10.62 -7.24
N ASP A 58 4.64 -10.82 -6.58
CA ASP A 58 5.21 -12.14 -6.29
C ASP A 58 4.73 -12.65 -4.93
N ALA A 59 4.65 -11.79 -3.90
CA ALA A 59 4.09 -12.16 -2.61
C ALA A 59 2.55 -12.10 -2.61
N GLY A 60 1.93 -13.28 -2.72
CA GLY A 60 0.46 -13.44 -2.76
C GLY A 60 -0.14 -13.44 -4.17
N GLY A 61 0.66 -13.19 -5.22
CA GLY A 61 0.20 -13.33 -6.61
C GLY A 61 -0.79 -12.25 -7.07
N TRP A 62 -0.70 -11.04 -6.52
CA TRP A 62 -1.65 -9.96 -6.82
C TRP A 62 -1.41 -9.38 -8.22
N ARG A 63 -2.48 -8.96 -8.88
CA ARG A 63 -2.49 -8.58 -10.30
C ARG A 63 -3.40 -7.38 -10.50
N VAL A 64 -2.92 -6.36 -11.21
CA VAL A 64 -3.67 -5.10 -11.38
C VAL A 64 -4.98 -5.35 -12.12
N GLU A 65 -4.95 -6.24 -13.11
CA GLU A 65 -6.07 -6.57 -13.98
C GLU A 65 -7.11 -7.51 -13.35
N LYS A 66 -6.85 -8.06 -12.15
CA LYS A 66 -7.75 -9.02 -11.48
C LYS A 66 -8.10 -8.66 -10.05
N HIS A 67 -7.18 -8.03 -9.34
CA HIS A 67 -7.23 -7.91 -7.89
C HIS A 67 -7.11 -6.44 -7.46
N PRO A 68 -8.24 -5.72 -7.31
CA PRO A 68 -8.27 -4.39 -6.72
C PRO A 68 -7.61 -4.39 -5.34
N ARG A 69 -6.81 -3.36 -5.10
CA ARG A 69 -6.18 -3.04 -3.81
C ARG A 69 -6.47 -1.58 -3.52
N VAL A 70 -7.01 -1.29 -2.35
CA VAL A 70 -7.42 0.04 -1.92
C VAL A 70 -6.99 0.29 -0.48
N LEU A 71 -7.01 1.55 -0.09
CA LEU A 71 -6.71 2.00 1.27
C LEU A 71 -7.95 2.68 1.83
N ALA A 72 -8.43 2.22 2.99
CA ALA A 72 -9.62 2.75 3.64
C ALA A 72 -9.58 2.46 5.14
N ASP A 73 -10.01 3.40 5.96
CA ASP A 73 -10.25 3.17 7.39
C ASP A 73 -11.49 2.28 7.54
N VAL A 74 -11.28 0.98 7.77
CA VAL A 74 -12.36 0.02 8.00
C VAL A 74 -12.50 -0.34 9.47
N SER A 75 -11.51 0.04 10.28
CA SER A 75 -11.51 -0.17 11.73
C SER A 75 -12.22 0.95 12.52
N GLY A 76 -12.31 2.14 11.93
CA GLY A 76 -12.84 3.36 12.56
C GLY A 76 -11.84 4.08 13.46
N ASP A 77 -10.54 3.80 13.34
CA ASP A 77 -9.50 4.39 14.20
C ASP A 77 -8.88 5.68 13.64
N GLY A 78 -9.32 6.11 12.46
CA GLY A 78 -8.82 7.29 11.76
C GLY A 78 -7.56 7.04 10.93
N LYS A 79 -7.10 5.79 10.80
CA LYS A 79 -5.98 5.40 9.94
C LYS A 79 -6.47 4.51 8.80
N ALA A 80 -5.89 4.67 7.62
CA ALA A 80 -6.26 3.84 6.48
C ALA A 80 -5.66 2.44 6.60
N ASP A 81 -6.51 1.43 6.46
CA ASP A 81 -6.15 0.03 6.41
C ASP A 81 -5.93 -0.43 4.95
N ILE A 82 -5.23 -1.55 4.76
CA ILE A 82 -5.06 -2.16 3.44
C ILE A 82 -6.22 -3.12 3.20
N VAL A 83 -6.97 -2.92 2.12
CA VAL A 83 -8.04 -3.82 1.67
C VAL A 83 -7.72 -4.34 0.28
N GLY A 84 -7.70 -5.67 0.13
CA GLY A 84 -7.46 -6.32 -1.15
C GLY A 84 -8.56 -7.32 -1.51
N PHE A 85 -9.05 -7.24 -2.75
CA PHE A 85 -10.03 -8.16 -3.31
C PHE A 85 -9.28 -9.22 -4.12
N GLY A 86 -8.91 -10.33 -3.47
CA GLY A 86 -8.13 -11.42 -4.04
C GLY A 86 -8.99 -12.58 -4.55
N ASN A 87 -8.34 -13.61 -5.09
CA ASN A 87 -9.03 -14.80 -5.62
C ASN A 87 -9.98 -15.49 -4.62
N ALA A 88 -9.56 -15.57 -3.35
CA ALA A 88 -10.31 -16.27 -2.31
C ALA A 88 -11.33 -15.38 -1.59
N GLY A 89 -11.40 -14.09 -1.90
CA GLY A 89 -12.27 -13.12 -1.23
C GLY A 89 -11.55 -11.83 -0.85
N VAL A 90 -12.12 -11.11 0.12
CA VAL A 90 -11.59 -9.84 0.61
C VAL A 90 -10.65 -10.08 1.78
N TRP A 91 -9.47 -9.47 1.72
CA TRP A 91 -8.42 -9.51 2.74
C TRP A 91 -8.20 -8.12 3.29
N VAL A 92 -8.00 -8.03 4.61
CA VAL A 92 -7.76 -6.77 5.32
C VAL A 92 -6.53 -6.90 6.20
N THR A 93 -5.65 -5.90 6.16
CA THR A 93 -4.60 -5.70 7.17
C THR A 93 -4.81 -4.34 7.81
N LEU A 94 -4.97 -4.33 9.13
CA LEU A 94 -5.15 -3.11 9.92
C LEU A 94 -3.81 -2.38 10.11
N SER A 95 -3.90 -1.05 10.24
CA SER A 95 -2.76 -0.13 10.35
C SER A 95 -2.25 0.15 11.77
#